data_AF-A0A2P2E5I7-F1
#
_entry.id   AF-A0A2P2E5I7-F1
#
_cell.length_a   1.000
_cell.length_b   1.000
_cell.length_c   1.000
_cell.angle_alpha   90.00
_cell.angle_beta   90.00
_cell.angle_gamma   90.00
#
_symmetry.space_group_name_H-M   'P 1'
#
loop_
_entity.id
_entity.type
_entity.pdbx_description
1 polymer ?
#
loop_
_entity_poly.entity_id
_entity_poly.type
_entity_poly.pdbx_seq_one_letter_code
_entity_poly.pdbx_strand_id
1 'polypeptide(L)'
;MTLRIKLALEKQWSEPKFYISSPSYPLAHAPHTFINLFMIINEIVGDLHRILEYPKLGYQSEILVPKNVIQAYHFLIDNGYDLHLCNGNRNIEFK
;
A
#
# COMPACT_ATOMS: atom_id res chain seq x y z
N MET A 1 1.50 -1.98 5.04
CA MET A 1 1.08 -0.87 5.93
C MET A 1 2.25 -0.19 6.64
N THR A 2 3.20 -0.92 7.24
CA THR A 2 4.32 -0.32 8.02
C THR A 2 5.15 0.71 7.25
N LEU A 3 5.49 0.41 5.99
CA LEU A 3 6.27 1.32 5.14
C LEU A 3 5.57 2.67 4.94
N ARG A 4 4.28 2.67 4.59
CA ARG A 4 3.53 3.92 4.39
C ARG A 4 3.48 4.77 5.67
N ILE A 5 3.26 4.14 6.82
CA ILE A 5 3.28 4.83 8.12
C ILE A 5 4.64 5.50 8.34
N LYS A 6 5.74 4.77 8.11
CA LYS A 6 7.09 5.32 8.21
C LYS A 6 7.26 6.57 7.34
N LEU A 7 6.90 6.48 6.06
CA LEU A 7 7.05 7.58 5.10
C LEU A 7 6.22 8.81 5.48
N ALA A 8 5.01 8.61 5.99
CA ALA A 8 4.16 9.70 6.46
C ALA A 8 4.72 10.35 7.72
N LEU A 9 5.15 9.54 8.70
CA LEU A 9 5.72 10.06 9.94
C LEU A 9 6.98 10.87 9.69
N GLU A 10 7.91 10.34 8.89
CA GLU A 10 9.15 11.03 8.52
C GLU A 10 8.90 12.34 7.77
N LYS A 11 7.82 12.41 6.98
CA LYS A 11 7.47 13.61 6.21
C LYS A 11 6.80 14.69 7.06
N GLN A 12 5.87 14.30 7.93
CA GLN A 12 5.00 15.23 8.65
C GLN A 12 5.56 15.63 10.02
N TRP A 13 6.40 14.79 10.65
CA TRP A 13 6.95 15.03 11.98
C TRP A 13 8.42 14.63 12.06
N SER A 14 9.32 15.60 11.88
CA SER A 14 10.77 15.38 11.85
C SER A 14 11.43 15.18 13.22
N GLU A 15 10.77 15.59 14.31
CA GLU A 15 11.34 15.61 15.67
C GLU A 15 11.11 14.33 16.50
N PRO A 16 9.89 13.78 16.59
CA PRO A 16 9.63 12.60 17.42
C PRO A 16 10.32 11.33 16.90
N LYS A 17 10.75 10.48 17.85
CA LYS A 17 11.22 9.13 17.56
C LYS A 17 10.04 8.16 17.59
N PHE A 18 9.89 7.38 16.53
CA PHE A 18 8.82 6.39 16.39
C PHE A 18 9.37 4.97 16.32
N TYR A 19 8.59 4.02 16.81
CA TYR A 19 8.81 2.59 16.62
C TYR A 19 7.68 2.02 15.78
N ILE A 20 8.04 1.30 14.72
CA ILE A 20 7.08 0.68 13.80
C ILE A 20 7.39 -0.80 13.77
N SER A 21 6.38 -1.62 14.00
CA SER A 21 6.47 -3.07 13.93
C SER A 21 5.33 -3.65 13.09
N SER A 22 5.48 -4.92 12.74
CA SER A 22 4.43 -5.72 12.12
C SER A 22 4.21 -6.99 12.94
N PRO A 23 3.05 -7.65 12.77
CA PRO A 23 2.85 -8.98 13.32
C PRO A 23 3.94 -9.95 12.84
N SER A 24 4.33 -10.88 13.72
CA SER A 24 5.32 -11.91 13.43
C SER A 24 4.64 -13.21 12.99
N TYR A 25 3.89 -13.15 11.88
CA TYR A 25 3.31 -14.34 11.26
C TYR A 25 3.28 -14.20 9.73
N PRO A 26 3.25 -15.32 8.97
CA PRO A 26 3.14 -15.28 7.51
C PRO A 26 1.76 -14.80 7.04
N LEU A 27 1.69 -14.12 5.90
CA LEU A 27 0.44 -13.63 5.29
C LEU A 27 -0.65 -14.72 5.17
N ALA A 28 -0.26 -15.97 4.89
CA ALA A 28 -1.19 -17.10 4.79
C ALA A 28 -1.96 -17.39 6.09
N HIS A 29 -1.45 -16.93 7.24
CA HIS A 29 -2.08 -17.07 8.57
C HIS A 29 -2.83 -15.81 9.00
N ALA A 30 -2.83 -14.75 8.18
CA ALA A 30 -3.55 -13.51 8.46
C ALA A 30 -5.08 -13.63 8.38
N PRO A 31 -5.68 -14.47 7.50
CA PRO A 31 -7.14 -14.62 7.44
C PRO A 31 -7.74 -15.15 8.73
N HIS A 32 -8.94 -14.67 9.07
CA HIS A 32 -9.71 -15.10 10.23
C HIS A 32 -11.21 -14.93 9.97
N THR A 33 -12.06 -15.25 10.95
CA THR A 33 -13.54 -15.30 10.82
C THR A 33 -14.17 -14.08 10.13
N PHE A 34 -13.64 -12.86 10.33
CA PHE A 34 -14.20 -11.63 9.75
C PHE A 34 -13.53 -11.14 8.46
N ILE A 35 -12.33 -11.64 8.12
CA ILE A 35 -11.51 -11.10 7.03
C ILE A 35 -10.84 -12.27 6.32
N ASN A 36 -11.14 -12.43 5.03
CA ASN A 36 -10.53 -13.45 4.19
C ASN A 36 -9.26 -12.94 3.48
N LEU A 37 -8.53 -13.86 2.84
CA LEU A 37 -7.29 -13.51 2.13
C LEU A 37 -7.51 -12.51 0.99
N PHE A 38 -8.65 -12.59 0.29
CA PHE A 38 -8.98 -11.67 -0.80
C PHE A 38 -9.06 -10.22 -0.30
N MET A 39 -9.72 -9.98 0.83
CA MET A 39 -9.80 -8.66 1.46
C MET A 39 -8.41 -8.16 1.89
N ILE A 40 -7.58 -9.03 2.48
CA ILE A 40 -6.23 -8.66 2.91
C ILE A 40 -5.34 -8.27 1.72
N ILE A 41 -5.42 -9.00 0.61
CA ILE A 41 -4.66 -8.66 -0.59
C ILE A 41 -5.12 -7.31 -1.15
N ASN A 42 -6.44 -7.06 -1.20
CA ASN A 42 -6.97 -5.75 -1.59
C ASN A 42 -6.40 -4.62 -0.70
N GLU A 43 -6.30 -4.83 0.61
CA GLU A 43 -5.71 -3.86 1.53
C GLU A 43 -4.23 -3.60 1.24
N ILE A 44 -3.46 -4.66 0.93
CA ILE A 44 -2.05 -4.54 0.54
C ILE A 44 -1.91 -3.78 -0.79
N VAL A 45 -2.76 -4.07 -1.79
CA VAL A 45 -2.76 -3.38 -3.10
C VAL A 45 -3.10 -1.91 -2.92
N GLY A 46 -4.15 -1.59 -2.16
CA GLY A 46 -4.49 -0.21 -1.81
C GLY A 46 -3.36 0.48 -1.03
N ASP A 47 -2.65 -0.24 -0.18
CA ASP A 47 -1.50 0.30 0.56
C ASP A 47 -0.35 0.72 -0.33
N LEU A 48 -0.02 -0.12 -1.30
CA LEU A 48 0.98 0.22 -2.30
C LEU A 48 0.52 1.35 -3.22
N HIS A 49 -0.75 1.37 -3.63
CA HIS A 49 -1.29 2.49 -4.41
C HIS A 49 -1.11 3.83 -3.68
N ARG A 50 -1.42 3.88 -2.38
CA ARG A 50 -1.19 5.08 -1.56
C ARG A 50 0.30 5.38 -1.37
N ILE A 51 1.18 4.38 -1.38
CA ILE A 51 2.63 4.61 -1.41
C ILE A 51 3.04 5.43 -2.65
N LEU A 52 2.40 5.17 -3.80
CA LEU A 52 2.66 5.85 -5.07
C LEU A 52 1.96 7.22 -5.19
N GLU A 53 0.73 7.35 -4.68
CA GLU A 53 -0.08 8.56 -4.87
C GLU A 53 0.16 9.65 -3.81
N TYR A 54 0.35 9.27 -2.54
CA TYR A 54 0.44 10.23 -1.44
C TYR A 54 1.64 11.19 -1.49
N PRO A 55 2.82 10.84 -2.08
CA PRO A 55 3.89 11.80 -2.26
C PRO A 55 3.48 12.99 -3.14
N LYS A 56 2.64 12.75 -4.16
CA LYS A 56 2.11 13.79 -5.06
C LYS A 56 1.23 14.80 -4.34
N LEU A 57 0.60 14.38 -3.24
CA LEU A 57 -0.24 15.21 -2.38
C LEU A 57 0.52 15.82 -1.19
N GLY A 58 1.82 15.55 -1.08
CA GLY A 58 2.65 16.03 0.03
C GLY A 58 2.43 15.30 1.35
N TYR A 59 1.65 14.21 1.38
CA TYR A 59 1.31 13.49 2.61
C TYR A 59 2.45 12.62 3.14
N GLN A 60 3.37 12.18 2.28
CA GLN A 60 4.51 11.35 2.68
C GLN A 60 5.71 11.57 1.75
N SER A 61 6.87 11.01 2.12
CA SER A 61 8.08 11.03 1.28
C SER A 61 7.96 10.09 0.07
N GLU A 62 8.52 10.50 -1.07
CA GLU A 62 8.64 9.67 -2.26
C GLU A 62 9.75 8.62 -2.10
N ILE A 63 9.51 7.41 -2.61
CA ILE A 63 10.50 6.33 -2.66
C ILE A 63 10.45 5.60 -3.99
N LEU A 64 11.57 4.99 -4.37
CA LEU A 64 11.58 4.04 -5.48
C LEU A 64 11.02 2.69 -5.01
N VAL A 65 9.96 2.24 -5.66
CA VAL A 65 9.41 0.88 -5.46
C VAL A 65 10.11 -0.09 -6.42
N PRO A 66 10.58 -1.26 -5.96
CA PRO A 66 11.21 -2.25 -6.82
C PRO A 66 10.31 -2.68 -7.99
N LYS A 67 10.91 -2.88 -9.18
CA LYS A 67 10.18 -3.19 -10.42
C LYS A 67 9.29 -4.43 -10.29
N ASN A 68 9.76 -5.49 -9.63
CA ASN A 68 8.99 -6.71 -9.40
C ASN A 68 7.75 -6.46 -8.52
N VAL A 69 7.82 -5.52 -7.57
CA VAL A 69 6.68 -5.13 -6.72
C VAL A 69 5.64 -4.36 -7.54
N ILE A 70 6.08 -3.45 -8.42
CA ILE A 70 5.20 -2.74 -9.36
C ILE A 70 4.53 -3.72 -10.34
N GLN A 71 5.27 -4.71 -10.85
CA GLN A 71 4.69 -5.75 -11.71
C GLN A 71 3.63 -6.57 -10.99
N ALA A 72 3.89 -7.00 -9.75
CA ALA A 72 2.91 -7.73 -8.95
C ALA A 72 1.67 -6.88 -8.63
N TYR A 73 1.86 -5.58 -8.40
CA TYR A 73 0.78 -4.63 -8.19
C TYR A 73 -0.17 -4.54 -9.38
N HIS A 74 0.37 -4.33 -10.59
CA HIS A 74 -0.44 -4.30 -11.81
C HIS A 74 -1.14 -5.63 -12.07
N PHE A 75 -0.41 -6.75 -11.93
CA PHE A 75 -1.00 -8.08 -12.07
C PHE A 75 -2.20 -8.28 -11.14
N LEU A 76 -2.12 -7.86 -9.88
CA LEU A 76 -3.23 -7.99 -8.93
C LEU A 76 -4.41 -7.07 -9.29
N ILE A 77 -4.16 -5.84 -9.73
CA ILE A 77 -5.24 -4.95 -10.19
C ILE A 77 -5.96 -5.55 -11.40
N ASP A 78 -5.21 -6.04 -12.39
CA ASP A 78 -5.77 -6.66 -13.60
C ASP A 78 -6.60 -7.93 -13.27
N ASN A 79 -6.35 -8.54 -12.11
CA ASN A 79 -7.09 -9.69 -11.58
C ASN A 79 -8.18 -9.32 -10.55
N GLY A 80 -8.56 -8.04 -10.45
CA GLY A 80 -9.73 -7.59 -9.67
C GLY A 80 -9.46 -7.29 -8.19
N TYR A 81 -8.20 -7.04 -7.81
CA TYR A 81 -7.84 -6.58 -6.45
C TYR A 81 -7.78 -5.05 -6.38
N ASP A 82 -8.88 -4.36 -6.67
CA ASP A 82 -8.96 -2.91 -6.83
C ASP A 82 -9.84 -2.19 -5.78
N LEU A 83 -10.33 -2.91 -4.75
CA LEU A 83 -11.33 -2.38 -3.80
C LEU A 83 -10.88 -1.17 -2.98
N HIS A 84 -9.57 -1.00 -2.80
CA HIS A 84 -8.98 0.05 -1.94
C HIS A 84 -8.05 1.01 -2.70
N LEU A 85 -8.19 1.09 -4.03
CA LEU A 85 -7.55 2.14 -4.80
C LEU A 85 -8.16 3.51 -4.45
N CYS A 86 -7.35 4.55 -4.47
CA CYS A 86 -7.86 5.90 -4.26
C CYS A 86 -8.67 6.29 -5.50
N ASN A 87 -9.90 6.80 -5.29
CA ASN A 87 -10.74 7.23 -6.39
C ASN A 87 -10.20 8.52 -7.03
N GLY A 88 -9.28 8.35 -7.98
CA GLY A 88 -8.82 9.34 -8.94
C GLY A 88 -8.94 8.75 -10.34
N ASN A 89 -10.16 8.66 -10.86
CA ASN A 89 -10.53 8.15 -12.19
C ASN A 89 -10.16 6.68 -12.48
N ARG A 90 -11.19 5.83 -12.59
CA ARG A 90 -11.13 4.48 -13.18
C ARG A 90 -10.83 4.49 -14.70
N ASN A 91 -9.96 5.39 -15.16
CA ASN A 91 -9.50 5.54 -16.54
C ASN A 91 -8.05 6.03 -16.50
N ILE A 92 -7.10 5.12 -16.30
CA ILE A 92 -5.71 5.38 -16.69
C ILE A 92 -5.39 4.37 -17.78
N GLU A 93 -5.66 4.77 -19.03
CA GLU A 93 -5.01 4.16 -20.19
C GLU A 93 -3.52 4.49 -20.09
N PHE A 94 -2.70 3.50 -19.79
CA PHE A 94 -1.28 3.58 -20.05
C PHE A 94 -1.08 3.27 -21.54
N LYS A 95 -0.86 4.33 -22.33
CA LYS A 95 -0.28 4.21 -23.68
C LYS A 95 1.17 3.79 -23.62
#